data_AF-A0A9E2V246-F1
#
_entry.id   AF-A0A9E2V246-F1
#
_cell.length_a   1.000
_cell.length_b   1.000
_cell.length_c   1.000
_cell.angle_alpha   90.00
_cell.angle_beta   90.00
_cell.angle_gamma   90.00
#
_symmetry.space_group_name_H-M   'P 1'
#
loop_
_entity.id
_entity.type
_entity.pdbx_description
1 polymer ?
#
loop_
_entity_poly.entity_id
_entity_poly.type
_entity_poly.pdbx_seq_one_letter_code
_entity_poly.pdbx_strand_id
1 'polypeptide(L)'
;LETPYNNEALFWLEGEQQCGQNIQPILLPAQCVFLFCNLDEINLFSGLGSTGLASGNTIEGAKISALLEIIERESEGLSLYTPFRCFSLEAEDLQVADLLEDYKTKGIAVQFQDITQPFGVPCYKCFVVSQNGEIVKGTGAHLNGKKALISALTETPYPYPNGPASNPGYNGLPTLRFENLSDYSTSNPVKDLAILETLLMANNHKPLYVDLTRKDLGIPVVKALIPGMEMISDFDRFSRVNPRLFANYLQLFQS
;
A
#
# COMPACT_ATOMS: atom_id res chain seq x y z
N LEU A 1 -16.83 18.98 6.65
CA LEU A 1 -17.42 17.71 7.14
C LEU A 1 -16.65 17.26 8.37
N GLU A 2 -16.65 18.08 9.42
CA GLU A 2 -16.15 17.69 10.74
C GLU A 2 -17.28 17.96 11.73
N THR A 3 -18.39 17.25 11.59
CA THR A 3 -19.36 17.20 12.69
C THR A 3 -18.70 16.35 13.76
N PRO A 4 -18.42 16.88 14.96
CA PRO A 4 -17.90 16.05 16.05
C PRO A 4 -18.90 14.94 16.32
N TYR A 5 -18.41 13.69 16.38
CA TYR A 5 -19.22 12.56 16.81
C TYR A 5 -19.59 12.75 18.29
N ASN A 6 -20.89 12.90 18.58
CA ASN A 6 -21.44 13.11 19.92
C ASN A 6 -22.09 11.84 20.48
N ASN A 7 -21.58 10.66 20.08
CA ASN A 7 -22.17 9.37 20.38
C ASN A 7 -23.55 9.17 19.76
N GLU A 8 -23.75 9.69 18.54
CA GLU A 8 -24.92 9.35 17.73
C GLU A 8 -24.98 7.82 17.51
N ALA A 9 -26.19 7.28 17.38
CA ALA A 9 -26.34 5.86 17.10
C ALA A 9 -25.76 5.51 15.73
N LEU A 10 -24.97 4.44 15.68
CA LEU A 10 -24.39 3.90 14.46
C LEU A 10 -24.80 2.44 14.26
N PHE A 11 -24.76 1.98 13.02
CA PHE A 11 -24.85 0.58 12.65
C PHE A 11 -23.48 -0.10 12.78
N TRP A 12 -23.47 -1.26 13.43
CA TRP A 12 -22.25 -2.00 13.74
C TRP A 12 -22.28 -3.38 13.07
N LEU A 13 -21.10 -3.84 12.65
CA LEU A 13 -20.85 -5.18 12.16
C LEU A 13 -19.89 -5.89 13.09
N GLU A 14 -20.08 -7.19 13.24
CA GLU A 14 -19.09 -8.04 13.91
C GLU A 14 -17.91 -8.28 12.97
N GLY A 15 -16.71 -8.12 13.51
CA GLY A 15 -15.46 -8.48 12.89
C GLY A 15 -14.53 -9.17 13.88
N GLU A 16 -13.32 -9.42 13.43
CA GLU A 16 -12.30 -10.17 14.15
C GLU A 16 -11.08 -9.28 14.39
N GLN A 17 -10.63 -9.18 15.64
CA GLN A 17 -9.36 -8.58 15.98
C GLN A 17 -8.31 -9.67 16.19
N GLN A 18 -7.17 -9.52 15.52
CA GLN A 18 -6.00 -10.38 15.77
C GLN A 18 -5.31 -9.98 17.08
N CYS A 19 -5.17 -10.94 18.00
CA CYS A 19 -4.58 -10.79 19.33
C CYS A 19 -3.55 -11.89 19.59
N GLY A 20 -2.37 -11.79 18.97
CA GLY A 20 -1.32 -12.80 19.06
C GLY A 20 -1.71 -14.06 18.30
N GLN A 21 -1.90 -15.18 19.02
CA GLN A 21 -2.42 -16.44 18.44
C GLN A 21 -3.94 -16.57 18.55
N ASN A 22 -4.62 -15.61 19.18
CA ASN A 22 -6.06 -15.65 19.41
C ASN A 22 -6.78 -14.62 18.53
N ILE A 23 -8.03 -14.93 18.19
CA ILE A 23 -8.96 -14.01 17.54
C ILE A 23 -10.01 -13.60 18.56
N GLN A 24 -10.36 -12.31 18.59
CA GLN A 24 -11.41 -11.78 19.47
C GLN A 24 -12.48 -11.07 18.63
N PRO A 25 -13.78 -11.28 18.92
CA PRO A 25 -14.84 -10.56 18.24
C PRO A 25 -14.78 -9.07 18.61
N ILE A 26 -15.04 -8.21 17.65
CA ILE A 26 -15.09 -6.74 17.83
C ILE A 26 -16.22 -6.16 16.98
N LEU A 27 -16.81 -5.06 17.45
CA LEU A 27 -17.78 -4.30 16.67
C LEU A 27 -17.09 -3.17 15.91
N LEU A 28 -17.38 -3.08 14.61
CA LEU A 28 -16.88 -2.06 13.68
C LEU A 28 -18.06 -1.28 13.10
N PRO A 29 -17.97 0.06 12.96
CA PRO A 29 -19.00 0.80 12.26
C PRO A 29 -19.13 0.30 10.82
N ALA A 30 -20.36 0.09 10.34
CA ALA A 30 -20.62 -0.41 8.99
C ALA A 30 -20.00 0.48 7.90
N GLN A 31 -19.94 1.80 8.15
CA GLN A 31 -19.29 2.78 7.28
C GLN A 31 -17.78 2.58 7.12
N CYS A 32 -17.09 1.94 8.06
CA CYS A 32 -15.68 1.60 7.92
C CYS A 32 -15.45 0.36 7.06
N VAL A 33 -16.52 -0.41 6.80
CA VAL A 33 -16.44 -1.72 6.15
C VAL A 33 -16.80 -1.64 4.67
N PHE A 34 -17.91 -0.98 4.35
CA PHE A 34 -18.44 -0.90 2.99
C PHE A 34 -17.97 0.36 2.27
N LEU A 35 -17.64 0.23 0.98
CA LEU A 35 -17.28 1.36 0.11
C LEU A 35 -18.44 2.35 -0.04
N PHE A 36 -19.66 1.82 -0.12
CA PHE A 36 -20.90 2.60 -0.19
C PHE A 36 -21.83 2.16 0.94
N CYS A 37 -21.90 2.96 2.00
CA CYS A 37 -22.74 2.71 3.16
C CYS A 37 -23.87 3.75 3.20
N ASN A 38 -25.05 3.37 2.71
CA ASN A 38 -26.23 4.25 2.63
C ASN A 38 -27.23 3.90 3.74
N LEU A 39 -26.78 4.00 4.99
CA LEU A 39 -27.61 3.76 6.17
C LEU A 39 -28.18 5.08 6.68
N ASP A 40 -29.32 5.02 7.38
CA ASP A 40 -29.96 6.19 7.99
C ASP A 40 -29.24 6.57 9.30
N GLU A 41 -28.00 7.06 9.16
CA GLU A 41 -27.11 7.48 10.24
C GLU A 41 -26.24 8.67 9.80
N ILE A 42 -25.52 9.27 10.74
CA ILE A 42 -24.57 10.34 10.42
C ILE A 42 -23.41 9.81 9.56
N ASN A 43 -22.92 10.63 8.62
CA ASN A 43 -21.74 10.28 7.82
C ASN A 43 -20.45 10.51 8.62
N LEU A 44 -19.70 9.44 8.88
CA LEU A 44 -18.36 9.50 9.49
C LEU A 44 -17.29 9.96 8.51
N PHE A 45 -17.49 9.71 7.21
CA PHE A 45 -16.55 10.04 6.14
C PHE A 45 -17.26 10.77 5.01
N SER A 46 -16.57 11.71 4.35
CA SER A 46 -17.04 12.32 3.09
C SER A 46 -17.03 11.31 1.93
N GLY A 47 -16.10 10.37 1.98
CA GLY A 47 -15.98 9.21 1.09
C GLY A 47 -14.81 8.36 1.55
N LEU A 48 -15.08 7.13 1.97
CA LEU A 48 -14.03 6.19 2.34
C LEU A 48 -13.46 5.51 1.09
N GLY A 49 -12.15 5.38 1.01
CA GLY A 49 -11.49 4.63 -0.07
C GLY A 49 -11.68 3.11 0.06
N SER A 50 -11.23 2.39 -0.97
CA SER A 50 -11.22 0.92 -0.96
C SER A 50 -10.14 0.32 -0.05
N THR A 51 -9.21 1.11 0.48
CA THR A 51 -8.07 0.69 1.31
C THR A 51 -8.37 -0.49 2.22
N GLY A 52 -7.65 -1.60 2.05
CA GLY A 52 -7.81 -2.80 2.87
C GLY A 52 -8.96 -3.70 2.44
N LEU A 53 -9.63 -3.43 1.33
CA LEU A 53 -10.59 -4.35 0.72
C LEU A 53 -9.86 -5.23 -0.30
N ALA A 54 -9.82 -6.53 -0.06
CA ALA A 54 -9.17 -7.45 -0.98
C ALA A 54 -9.90 -8.79 -1.11
N SER A 55 -9.75 -9.40 -2.27
CA SER A 55 -10.14 -10.80 -2.52
C SER A 55 -8.92 -11.71 -2.56
N GLY A 56 -9.13 -13.01 -2.40
CA GLY A 56 -8.06 -14.00 -2.55
C GLY A 56 -8.59 -15.38 -2.87
N ASN A 57 -7.69 -16.31 -3.20
CA ASN A 57 -8.05 -17.73 -3.38
C ASN A 57 -8.39 -18.41 -2.04
N THR A 58 -7.90 -17.86 -0.92
CA THR A 58 -8.26 -18.26 0.44
C THR A 58 -8.50 -17.00 1.28
N ILE A 59 -9.09 -17.14 2.46
CA ILE A 59 -9.26 -16.04 3.42
C ILE A 59 -7.90 -15.45 3.82
N GLU A 60 -6.89 -16.29 4.03
CA GLU A 60 -5.53 -15.82 4.36
C GLU A 60 -4.92 -15.01 3.22
N GLY A 61 -5.10 -15.44 1.96
CA GLY A 61 -4.65 -14.69 0.80
C GLY A 61 -5.35 -13.33 0.66
N ALA A 62 -6.65 -13.27 0.95
CA ALA A 62 -7.41 -12.02 0.99
C ALA A 62 -6.90 -11.10 2.11
N LYS A 63 -6.70 -11.64 3.33
CA LYS A 63 -6.13 -10.91 4.47
C LYS A 63 -4.73 -10.36 4.15
N ILE A 64 -3.83 -11.18 3.58
CA ILE A 64 -2.48 -10.73 3.17
C ILE A 64 -2.56 -9.56 2.19
N SER A 65 -3.38 -9.68 1.15
CA SER A 65 -3.51 -8.64 0.12
C SER A 65 -4.05 -7.34 0.72
N ALA A 66 -5.06 -7.43 1.59
CA ALA A 66 -5.61 -6.29 2.30
C ALA A 66 -4.58 -5.60 3.22
N LEU A 67 -3.79 -6.38 3.97
CA LEU A 67 -2.73 -5.82 4.83
C LEU A 67 -1.61 -5.17 4.03
N LEU A 68 -1.17 -5.80 2.94
CA LEU A 68 -0.13 -5.26 2.06
C LEU A 68 -0.58 -3.94 1.44
N GLU A 69 -1.84 -3.81 0.99
CA GLU A 69 -2.37 -2.54 0.49
C GLU A 69 -2.38 -1.45 1.58
N ILE A 70 -2.78 -1.77 2.81
CA ILE A 70 -2.76 -0.80 3.91
C ILE A 70 -1.33 -0.35 4.22
N ILE A 71 -0.38 -1.28 4.28
CA ILE A 71 1.04 -0.98 4.51
C ILE A 71 1.61 -0.13 3.37
N GLU A 72 1.27 -0.46 2.12
CA GLU A 72 1.68 0.30 0.95
C GLU A 72 1.22 1.76 1.03
N ARG A 73 -0.08 1.98 1.28
CA ARG A 73 -0.65 3.33 1.37
C ARG A 73 -0.07 4.14 2.52
N GLU A 74 0.20 3.49 3.65
CA GLU A 74 0.83 4.14 4.78
C GLU A 74 2.30 4.49 4.47
N SER A 75 3.07 3.56 3.91
CA SER A 75 4.44 3.81 3.46
C SER A 75 4.50 4.95 2.45
N GLU A 76 3.57 4.98 1.50
CA GLU A 76 3.43 6.04 0.49
C GLU A 76 3.13 7.40 1.13
N GLY A 77 2.15 7.43 2.05
CA GLY A 77 1.70 8.65 2.73
C GLY A 77 2.72 9.21 3.73
N LEU A 78 3.58 8.37 4.31
CA LEU A 78 4.61 8.76 5.27
C LEU A 78 5.98 9.03 4.64
N SER A 79 6.20 8.60 3.40
CA SER A 79 7.51 8.71 2.75
C SER A 79 7.67 10.02 1.99
N LEU A 80 8.61 10.83 2.44
CA LEU A 80 9.06 12.01 1.73
C LEU A 80 10.03 11.63 0.60
N TYR A 81 9.99 12.41 -0.48
CA TYR A 81 10.96 12.26 -1.56
C TYR A 81 12.38 12.50 -1.02
N THR A 82 13.26 11.52 -1.23
CA THR A 82 14.65 11.54 -0.75
C THR A 82 15.56 10.94 -1.82
N PRO A 83 16.45 11.73 -2.44
CA PRO A 83 17.32 11.23 -3.52
C PRO A 83 18.18 10.03 -3.14
N PHE A 84 18.63 9.95 -1.88
CA PHE A 84 19.47 8.84 -1.41
C PHE A 84 18.72 7.50 -1.25
N ARG A 85 17.38 7.51 -1.31
CA ARG A 85 16.56 6.29 -1.39
C ARG A 85 16.12 5.97 -2.81
N CYS A 86 16.48 6.81 -3.78
CA CYS A 86 16.16 6.58 -5.18
C CYS A 86 17.23 5.70 -5.83
N PHE A 87 16.82 4.82 -6.74
CA PHE A 87 17.70 3.90 -7.45
C PHE A 87 17.22 3.63 -8.87
N SER A 88 18.15 3.22 -9.72
CA SER A 88 17.86 2.54 -10.98
C SER A 88 17.93 1.03 -10.77
N LEU A 89 17.26 0.27 -11.64
CA LEU A 89 17.18 -1.19 -11.53
C LEU A 89 17.91 -1.86 -12.69
N GLU A 90 18.67 -2.90 -12.38
CA GLU A 90 19.17 -3.88 -13.35
C GLU A 90 18.67 -5.27 -12.97
N ALA A 91 18.50 -6.16 -13.95
CA ALA A 91 18.04 -7.52 -13.73
C ALA A 91 18.83 -8.52 -14.58
N GLU A 92 19.07 -9.71 -14.04
CA GLU A 92 19.45 -10.92 -14.78
C GLU A 92 18.22 -11.74 -15.20
N ASP A 93 17.11 -11.62 -14.48
CA ASP A 93 15.82 -12.20 -14.90
C ASP A 93 15.43 -11.66 -16.27
N LEU A 94 15.34 -12.55 -17.27
CA LEU A 94 15.16 -12.18 -18.68
C LEU A 94 13.88 -11.36 -18.91
N GLN A 95 12.78 -11.69 -18.23
CA GLN A 95 11.52 -10.96 -18.45
C GLN A 95 11.61 -9.53 -17.93
N VAL A 96 12.24 -9.35 -16.76
CA VAL A 96 12.43 -8.03 -16.17
C VAL A 96 13.47 -7.23 -16.95
N ALA A 97 14.59 -7.86 -17.33
CA ALA A 97 15.63 -7.24 -18.14
C ALA A 97 15.09 -6.76 -19.50
N ASP A 98 14.33 -7.62 -20.19
CA ASP A 98 13.72 -7.29 -21.48
C ASP A 98 12.72 -6.14 -21.34
N LEU A 99 11.90 -6.13 -20.28
CA LEU A 99 10.96 -5.03 -20.01
C LEU A 99 11.68 -3.71 -19.74
N LEU A 100 12.75 -3.71 -18.94
CA LEU A 100 13.54 -2.52 -18.64
C LEU A 100 14.25 -1.97 -19.89
N GLU A 101 14.82 -2.84 -20.72
CA GLU A 101 15.43 -2.43 -21.98
C GLU A 101 14.37 -1.94 -22.98
N ASP A 102 13.17 -2.53 -22.98
CA ASP A 102 12.07 -2.07 -23.82
C ASP A 102 11.57 -0.66 -23.43
N TYR A 103 11.48 -0.35 -22.13
CA TYR A 103 11.24 1.02 -21.65
C TYR A 103 12.34 1.99 -22.13
N LYS A 104 13.61 1.59 -21.98
CA LYS A 104 14.77 2.41 -22.35
C LYS A 104 14.85 2.67 -23.87
N THR A 105 14.60 1.67 -24.71
CA THR A 105 14.58 1.83 -26.18
C THR A 105 13.45 2.75 -26.66
N LYS A 106 12.36 2.84 -25.88
CA LYS A 106 11.27 3.80 -26.08
C LYS A 106 11.52 5.18 -25.48
N GLY A 107 12.68 5.39 -24.86
CA GLY A 107 13.05 6.65 -24.22
C GLY A 107 12.25 6.93 -22.95
N ILE A 108 11.83 5.89 -22.23
CA ILE A 108 11.11 6.00 -20.95
C ILE A 108 12.09 5.66 -19.83
N ALA A 109 12.43 6.66 -19.03
CA ALA A 109 13.32 6.55 -17.87
C ALA A 109 12.50 6.21 -16.62
N VAL A 110 12.46 4.91 -16.32
CA VAL A 110 11.86 4.37 -15.10
C VAL A 110 12.86 4.45 -13.95
N GLN A 111 12.42 4.99 -12.81
CA GLN A 111 13.22 5.09 -11.60
C GLN A 111 12.41 4.65 -10.39
N PHE A 112 13.10 4.27 -9.31
CA PHE A 112 12.46 3.73 -8.12
C PHE A 112 12.88 4.50 -6.88
N GLN A 113 12.02 4.55 -5.87
CA GLN A 113 12.33 4.98 -4.51
C GLN A 113 11.96 3.87 -3.53
N ASP A 114 12.86 3.55 -2.61
CA ASP A 114 12.58 2.66 -1.49
C ASP A 114 11.74 3.38 -0.43
N ILE A 115 10.53 2.86 -0.19
CA ILE A 115 9.56 3.31 0.80
C ILE A 115 9.20 2.19 1.79
N THR A 116 10.11 1.22 1.98
CA THR A 116 9.98 0.08 2.93
C THR A 116 9.80 0.54 4.37
N GLN A 117 10.39 1.68 4.73
CA GLN A 117 10.17 2.32 6.03
C GLN A 117 8.76 2.95 6.08
N PRO A 118 8.04 2.87 7.21
CA PRO A 118 8.54 2.50 8.54
C PRO A 118 8.34 1.03 8.94
N PHE A 119 7.65 0.21 8.15
CA PHE A 119 7.19 -1.11 8.60
C PHE A 119 8.19 -2.24 8.34
N GLY A 120 9.16 -2.06 7.44
CA GLY A 120 10.11 -3.13 7.11
C GLY A 120 9.55 -4.19 6.15
N VAL A 121 8.37 -3.97 5.59
CA VAL A 121 7.84 -4.76 4.47
C VAL A 121 8.32 -4.13 3.17
N PRO A 122 8.93 -4.90 2.24
CA PRO A 122 9.40 -4.37 0.98
C PRO A 122 8.30 -3.59 0.27
N CYS A 123 8.56 -2.30 0.07
CA CYS A 123 7.60 -1.38 -0.53
C CYS A 123 8.36 -0.38 -1.40
N TYR A 124 7.95 -0.27 -2.66
CA TYR A 124 8.66 0.55 -3.65
C TYR A 124 7.70 1.48 -4.37
N LYS A 125 8.21 2.65 -4.71
CA LYS A 125 7.57 3.61 -5.61
C LYS A 125 8.32 3.62 -6.92
N CYS A 126 7.67 3.22 -7.99
CA CYS A 126 8.15 3.46 -9.34
C CYS A 126 7.66 4.84 -9.79
N PHE A 127 8.52 5.59 -10.46
CA PHE A 127 8.14 6.90 -11.00
C PHE A 127 8.81 7.18 -12.34
N VAL A 128 8.10 7.95 -13.16
CA VAL A 128 8.53 8.47 -14.46
C VAL A 128 8.19 9.95 -14.50
N VAL A 129 9.12 10.79 -14.94
CA VAL A 129 8.89 12.23 -15.13
C VAL A 129 8.54 12.49 -16.59
N SER A 130 7.34 12.99 -16.89
CA SER A 130 6.93 13.33 -18.25
C SER A 130 7.79 14.45 -18.83
N GLN A 131 7.76 14.66 -20.16
CA GLN A 131 8.46 15.79 -20.78
C GLN A 131 8.01 17.15 -20.25
N ASN A 132 6.78 17.25 -19.74
CA ASN A 132 6.23 18.46 -19.14
C ASN A 132 6.59 18.62 -17.65
N GLY A 133 7.36 17.69 -17.08
CA GLY A 133 7.77 17.69 -15.68
C GLY A 133 6.76 17.07 -14.71
N GLU A 134 5.69 16.44 -15.21
CA GLU A 134 4.71 15.76 -14.37
C GLU A 134 5.27 14.44 -13.86
N ILE A 135 5.06 14.13 -12.58
CA ILE A 135 5.49 12.86 -11.99
C ILE A 135 4.34 11.86 -12.09
N VAL A 136 4.54 10.81 -12.86
CA VAL A 136 3.66 9.64 -12.91
C VAL A 136 4.27 8.55 -12.04
N LYS A 137 3.50 7.97 -11.13
CA LYS A 137 4.00 7.00 -10.16
C LYS A 137 3.02 5.85 -9.92
N GLY A 138 3.58 4.70 -9.54
CA GLY A 138 2.87 3.54 -9.02
C GLY A 138 3.63 2.98 -7.82
N THR A 139 2.92 2.32 -6.91
CA THR A 139 3.47 1.75 -5.68
C THR A 139 3.19 0.27 -5.60
N GLY A 140 3.93 -0.42 -4.73
CA GLY A 140 3.75 -1.84 -4.55
C GLY A 140 4.40 -2.32 -3.26
N ALA A 141 3.63 -3.01 -2.42
CA ALA A 141 4.13 -3.70 -1.23
C ALA A 141 3.93 -5.21 -1.31
N HIS A 142 4.94 -5.98 -0.90
CA HIS A 142 4.85 -7.43 -0.82
C HIS A 142 5.97 -7.98 0.08
N LEU A 143 5.75 -9.13 0.75
CA LEU A 143 6.81 -9.79 1.55
C LEU A 143 8.04 -10.17 0.71
N ASN A 144 7.81 -10.46 -0.57
CA ASN A 144 8.83 -10.61 -1.61
C ASN A 144 9.05 -9.29 -2.36
N GLY A 145 10.22 -8.68 -2.19
CA GLY A 145 10.58 -7.40 -2.77
C GLY A 145 10.60 -7.38 -4.30
N LYS A 146 10.87 -8.51 -4.96
CA LYS A 146 10.75 -8.63 -6.41
C LYS A 146 9.30 -8.41 -6.86
N LYS A 147 8.35 -9.06 -6.18
CA LYS A 147 6.92 -8.87 -6.46
C LYS A 147 6.46 -7.45 -6.14
N ALA A 148 6.91 -6.88 -5.03
CA ALA A 148 6.60 -5.50 -4.65
C ALA A 148 7.07 -4.51 -5.74
N LEU A 149 8.29 -4.68 -6.23
CA LEU A 149 8.86 -3.81 -7.26
C LEU A 149 8.13 -3.96 -8.60
N ILE A 150 7.79 -5.19 -9.00
CA ILE A 150 7.04 -5.44 -10.24
C ILE A 150 5.63 -4.85 -10.15
N SER A 151 4.96 -4.93 -8.99
CA SER A 151 3.67 -4.24 -8.78
C SER A 151 3.83 -2.75 -9.00
N ALA A 152 4.80 -2.12 -8.32
CA ALA A 152 5.05 -0.68 -8.47
C ALA A 152 5.31 -0.29 -9.94
N LEU A 153 6.11 -1.07 -10.67
CA LEU A 153 6.41 -0.85 -12.08
C LEU A 153 5.16 -0.97 -12.96
N THR A 154 4.39 -2.04 -12.79
CA THR A 154 3.23 -2.36 -13.64
C THR A 154 1.99 -1.54 -13.32
N GLU A 155 1.91 -0.98 -12.11
CA GLU A 155 0.86 -0.05 -11.69
C GLU A 155 1.16 1.41 -12.06
N THR A 156 2.39 1.73 -12.48
CA THR A 156 2.74 3.08 -12.91
C THR A 156 2.00 3.41 -14.22
N PRO A 157 1.05 4.36 -14.23
CA PRO A 157 0.16 4.57 -15.37
C PRO A 157 0.79 5.48 -16.44
N TYR A 158 2.09 5.29 -16.73
CA TYR A 158 2.75 6.03 -17.79
C TYR A 158 2.38 5.40 -19.15
N PRO A 159 2.04 6.19 -20.19
CA PRO A 159 1.64 5.64 -21.48
C PRO A 159 2.73 4.71 -22.07
N TYR A 160 2.44 3.42 -22.12
CA TYR A 160 3.32 2.37 -22.62
C TYR A 160 2.44 1.29 -23.31
N PRO A 161 2.86 0.68 -24.44
CA PRO A 161 4.15 0.85 -25.13
C PRO A 161 4.20 2.01 -26.14
N ASN A 162 3.07 2.66 -26.41
CA ASN A 162 2.94 3.62 -27.52
C ASN A 162 2.91 5.09 -27.07
N GLY A 163 3.42 5.38 -25.87
CA GLY A 163 3.44 6.73 -25.31
C GLY A 163 4.61 7.59 -25.78
N PRO A 164 4.64 8.86 -25.38
CA PRO A 164 5.79 9.72 -25.60
C PRO A 164 6.98 9.27 -24.73
N ALA A 165 8.20 9.54 -25.21
CA ALA A 165 9.39 9.46 -24.37
C ALA A 165 9.24 10.33 -23.11
N SER A 166 9.86 9.93 -22.01
CA SER A 166 9.85 10.70 -20.77
C SER A 166 10.97 11.75 -20.75
N ASN A 167 11.08 12.50 -19.66
CA ASN A 167 12.34 13.16 -19.29
C ASN A 167 13.42 12.08 -19.04
N PRO A 168 14.72 12.35 -19.25
CA PRO A 168 15.82 11.40 -18.98
C PRO A 168 15.91 10.87 -17.53
N GLY A 169 15.16 11.46 -16.59
CA GLY A 169 15.19 11.08 -15.17
C GLY A 169 16.42 11.67 -14.45
N TYR A 170 16.54 11.35 -13.17
CA TYR A 170 17.67 11.79 -12.35
C TYR A 170 18.94 11.02 -12.70
N ASN A 171 20.05 11.74 -12.89
CA ASN A 171 21.36 11.15 -13.14
C ASN A 171 22.05 10.74 -11.83
N GLY A 172 22.93 9.74 -11.91
CA GLY A 172 23.81 9.35 -10.80
C GLY A 172 23.11 8.61 -9.66
N LEU A 173 21.90 8.08 -9.88
CA LEU A 173 21.26 7.19 -8.92
C LEU A 173 22.09 5.90 -8.75
N PRO A 174 22.17 5.34 -7.53
CA PRO A 174 22.71 4.01 -7.35
C PRO A 174 21.92 2.98 -8.16
N THR A 175 22.60 1.93 -8.62
CA THR A 175 21.97 0.81 -9.30
C THR A 175 21.74 -0.32 -8.32
N LEU A 176 20.50 -0.79 -8.22
CA LEU A 176 20.14 -1.98 -7.46
C LEU A 176 19.90 -3.15 -8.41
N ARG A 177 20.36 -4.35 -8.02
CA ARG A 177 20.07 -5.57 -8.77
C ARG A 177 18.74 -6.14 -8.29
N PHE A 178 17.85 -6.46 -9.24
CA PHE A 178 16.57 -7.11 -8.99
C PHE A 178 16.73 -8.40 -8.18
N GLU A 179 17.81 -9.15 -8.42
CA GLU A 179 18.11 -10.41 -7.76
C GLU A 179 18.42 -10.24 -6.27
N ASN A 180 18.89 -9.05 -5.87
CA ASN A 180 19.30 -8.72 -4.51
C ASN A 180 18.14 -8.17 -3.65
N LEU A 181 16.94 -8.01 -4.21
CA LEU A 181 15.76 -7.59 -3.46
C LEU A 181 15.41 -8.64 -2.39
N SER A 182 15.04 -8.17 -1.20
CA SER A 182 14.71 -9.03 -0.06
C SER A 182 13.48 -9.90 -0.34
N ASP A 183 13.45 -11.09 0.26
CA ASP A 183 12.29 -11.98 0.21
C ASP A 183 12.02 -12.58 1.59
N TYR A 184 10.92 -12.15 2.18
CA TYR A 184 10.39 -12.64 3.45
C TYR A 184 9.17 -13.54 3.25
N SER A 185 8.74 -13.77 2.00
CA SER A 185 7.59 -14.63 1.72
C SER A 185 7.92 -16.09 1.94
N THR A 186 6.89 -16.86 2.23
CA THR A 186 6.96 -18.32 2.31
C THR A 186 6.06 -18.91 1.23
N SER A 187 6.16 -20.22 1.02
CA SER A 187 5.22 -20.93 0.14
C SER A 187 3.88 -21.24 0.84
N ASN A 188 3.59 -20.63 2.00
CA ASN A 188 2.40 -20.93 2.81
C ASN A 188 1.69 -19.63 3.24
N PRO A 189 0.48 -19.34 2.71
CA PRO A 189 -0.29 -18.15 3.06
C PRO A 189 -0.57 -17.99 4.56
N VAL A 190 -0.75 -19.08 5.32
CA VAL A 190 -0.97 -19.00 6.77
C VAL A 190 0.27 -18.43 7.47
N LYS A 191 1.47 -18.84 7.03
CA LYS A 191 2.73 -18.34 7.60
C LYS A 191 2.99 -16.90 7.18
N ASP A 192 2.72 -16.55 5.93
CA ASP A 192 2.88 -15.19 5.41
C ASP A 192 1.96 -14.19 6.14
N LEU A 193 0.70 -14.57 6.35
CA LEU A 193 -0.23 -13.78 7.15
C LEU A 193 0.29 -13.60 8.58
N ALA A 194 0.76 -14.67 9.22
CA ALA A 194 1.31 -14.60 10.57
C ALA A 194 2.54 -13.69 10.67
N ILE A 195 3.40 -13.64 9.64
CA ILE A 195 4.54 -12.71 9.58
C ILE A 195 4.04 -11.27 9.61
N LEU A 196 3.07 -10.92 8.76
CA LEU A 196 2.52 -9.57 8.68
C LEU A 196 1.81 -9.16 9.98
N GLU A 197 0.95 -10.03 10.52
CA GLU A 197 0.25 -9.78 11.77
C GLU A 197 1.22 -9.61 12.94
N THR A 198 2.24 -10.47 13.04
CA THR A 198 3.27 -10.37 14.09
C THR A 198 4.06 -9.07 13.98
N LEU A 199 4.44 -8.68 12.77
CA LEU A 199 5.15 -7.43 12.51
C LEU A 199 4.32 -6.21 12.91
N LEU A 200 3.03 -6.18 12.54
CA LEU A 200 2.12 -5.10 12.91
C LEU A 200 1.94 -5.03 14.43
N MET A 201 1.71 -6.17 15.09
CA MET A 201 1.55 -6.23 16.56
C MET A 201 2.82 -5.79 17.29
N ALA A 202 4.00 -6.17 16.81
CA ALA A 202 5.28 -5.72 17.36
C ALA A 202 5.45 -4.19 17.26
N ASN A 203 4.76 -3.54 16.32
CA ASN A 203 4.70 -2.10 16.14
C ASN A 203 3.42 -1.47 16.73
N ASN A 204 2.77 -2.14 17.70
CA ASN A 204 1.55 -1.68 18.38
C ASN A 204 0.32 -1.48 17.48
N HIS A 205 0.31 -2.12 16.30
CA HIS A 205 -0.83 -2.13 15.39
C HIS A 205 -1.59 -3.46 15.50
N LYS A 206 -2.91 -3.39 15.65
CA LYS A 206 -3.76 -4.57 15.78
C LYS A 206 -4.70 -4.66 14.58
N PRO A 207 -4.44 -5.58 13.64
CA PRO A 207 -5.31 -5.77 12.49
C PRO A 207 -6.70 -6.24 12.90
N LEU A 208 -7.70 -5.65 12.25
CA LEU A 208 -9.11 -6.00 12.33
C LEU A 208 -9.56 -6.51 10.97
N TYR A 209 -10.42 -7.52 10.94
CA TYR A 209 -10.94 -8.11 9.71
C TYR A 209 -12.46 -8.23 9.75
N VAL A 210 -13.09 -8.02 8.60
CA VAL A 210 -14.48 -8.40 8.35
C VAL A 210 -14.51 -9.30 7.13
N ASP A 211 -15.02 -10.51 7.30
CA ASP A 211 -15.27 -11.43 6.19
C ASP A 211 -16.51 -10.97 5.41
N LEU A 212 -16.30 -10.59 4.16
CA LEU A 212 -17.32 -10.14 3.21
C LEU A 212 -17.62 -11.20 2.15
N THR A 213 -17.17 -12.44 2.37
CA THR A 213 -17.36 -13.55 1.45
C THR A 213 -18.84 -13.81 1.20
N ARG A 214 -19.23 -13.62 -0.04
CA ARG A 214 -20.57 -13.89 -0.52
C ARG A 214 -20.74 -15.38 -0.81
N LYS A 215 -21.67 -16.03 -0.10
CA LYS A 215 -21.95 -17.48 -0.22
C LYS A 215 -22.32 -17.90 -1.65
N ASP A 216 -22.97 -17.02 -2.41
CA ASP A 216 -23.37 -17.27 -3.79
C ASP A 216 -22.22 -17.16 -4.80
N LEU A 217 -21.14 -16.45 -4.46
CA LEU A 217 -19.94 -16.32 -5.30
C LEU A 217 -18.82 -17.29 -4.87
N GLY A 218 -18.72 -17.57 -3.58
CA GLY A 218 -17.68 -18.46 -3.02
C GLY A 218 -16.26 -17.90 -3.12
N ILE A 219 -16.09 -16.62 -3.46
CA ILE A 219 -14.79 -15.95 -3.54
C ILE A 219 -14.50 -15.30 -2.18
N PRO A 220 -13.40 -15.68 -1.51
CA PRO A 220 -12.94 -15.00 -0.29
C PRO A 220 -12.75 -13.51 -0.50
N VAL A 221 -13.44 -12.69 0.30
CA VAL A 221 -13.30 -11.23 0.30
C VAL A 221 -13.22 -10.75 1.74
N VAL A 222 -12.25 -9.90 2.05
CA VAL A 222 -12.06 -9.35 3.38
C VAL A 222 -11.89 -7.84 3.30
N LYS A 223 -12.45 -7.13 4.29
CA LYS A 223 -12.03 -5.78 4.63
C LYS A 223 -11.13 -5.85 5.86
N ALA A 224 -9.89 -5.41 5.74
CA ALA A 224 -8.98 -5.20 6.85
C ALA A 224 -8.98 -3.73 7.29
N LEU A 225 -8.78 -3.50 8.58
CA LEU A 225 -8.57 -2.17 9.16
C LEU A 225 -7.42 -2.24 10.16
N ILE A 226 -6.60 -1.21 10.22
CA ILE A 226 -5.56 -1.08 11.24
C ILE A 226 -5.73 0.26 11.94
N PRO A 227 -6.31 0.28 13.16
CA PRO A 227 -6.45 1.50 13.92
C PRO A 227 -5.10 2.24 14.06
N GLY A 228 -5.12 3.53 13.76
CA GLY A 228 -3.94 4.40 13.80
C GLY A 228 -3.17 4.50 12.47
N MET A 229 -3.48 3.67 11.47
CA MET A 229 -3.01 3.84 10.09
C MET A 229 -4.04 4.59 9.24
N GLU A 230 -3.57 5.28 8.21
CA GLU A 230 -4.36 6.08 7.29
C GLU A 230 -5.29 5.18 6.46
N MET A 231 -6.59 5.50 6.49
CA MET A 231 -7.58 4.85 5.62
C MET A 231 -7.76 5.60 4.30
N ILE A 232 -7.36 6.88 4.26
CA ILE A 232 -7.50 7.78 3.11
C ILE A 232 -6.10 8.28 2.77
N SER A 233 -5.57 7.89 1.62
CA SER A 233 -4.24 8.29 1.16
C SER A 233 -4.23 9.63 0.42
N ASP A 234 -5.38 10.08 -0.07
CA ASP A 234 -5.48 11.28 -0.89
C ASP A 234 -5.74 12.51 -0.01
N PHE A 235 -4.93 13.55 -0.21
CA PHE A 235 -5.16 14.84 0.41
C PHE A 235 -6.34 15.54 -0.26
N ASP A 236 -7.43 15.72 0.47
CA ASP A 236 -8.48 16.68 0.13
C ASP A 236 -8.34 17.94 1.02
N ARG A 237 -9.30 18.87 0.88
CA ARG A 237 -9.29 20.15 1.61
C ARG A 237 -9.50 20.00 3.12
N PHE A 238 -9.88 18.81 3.57
CA PHE A 238 -10.16 18.43 4.95
C PHE A 238 -9.17 17.39 5.49
N SER A 239 -8.30 16.83 4.65
CA SER A 239 -7.25 15.90 5.08
C SER A 239 -6.33 16.56 6.10
N ARG A 240 -6.18 15.90 7.24
CA ARG A 240 -5.23 16.29 8.29
C ARG A 240 -3.85 15.77 7.92
N VAL A 241 -2.82 16.58 8.13
CA VAL A 241 -1.44 16.11 7.97
C VAL A 241 -1.15 15.10 9.07
N ASN A 242 -0.80 13.87 8.69
CA ASN A 242 -0.44 12.82 9.65
C ASN A 242 0.75 13.29 10.52
N PRO A 243 0.64 13.28 11.86
CA PRO A 243 1.73 13.69 12.74
C PRO A 243 3.03 12.93 12.50
N ARG A 244 2.97 11.68 12.06
CA ARG A 244 4.14 10.87 11.70
C ARG A 244 4.84 11.38 10.44
N LEU A 245 4.09 11.86 9.44
CA LEU A 245 4.66 12.49 8.25
C LEU A 245 5.44 13.76 8.65
N PHE A 246 4.88 14.58 9.53
CA PHE A 246 5.57 15.75 10.05
C PHE A 246 6.82 15.38 10.87
N ALA A 247 6.74 14.33 11.70
CA ALA A 247 7.91 13.82 12.41
C ALA A 247 9.02 13.35 11.46
N ASN A 248 8.68 12.63 10.39
CA ASN A 248 9.61 12.20 9.35
C ASN A 248 10.27 13.40 8.64
N TYR A 249 9.49 14.46 8.37
CA TYR A 249 10.03 15.71 7.84
C TYR A 249 11.09 16.32 8.76
N LEU A 250 10.79 16.44 10.06
CA LEU A 250 11.73 17.01 11.03
C LEU A 250 13.04 16.20 11.09
N GLN A 251 12.95 14.86 11.06
CA GLN A 251 14.13 13.99 11.05
C GLN A 251 15.03 14.17 9.82
N LEU A 252 14.44 14.44 8.64
CA LEU A 252 15.21 14.60 7.40
C LEU A 252 15.86 15.98 7.24
N PHE A 253 15.27 17.03 7.83
CA PHE A 253 15.65 18.42 7.57
C PHE A 253 16.15 19.20 8.79
N GLN A 254 16.18 18.60 9.99
CA GLN A 254 16.78 19.20 11.19
C GLN A 254 18.15 18.61 11.57
N SER A 255 18.70 17.71 10.74
CA SER A 255 20.05 17.12 10.91
C SER A 255 21.14 17.90 10.20
#